data_AF-A0A9X2T435-F1
#
_entry.id   AF-A0A9X2T435-F1
#
_cell.length_a   1.000
_cell.length_b   1.000
_cell.length_c   1.000
_cell.angle_alpha   90.00
_cell.angle_beta   90.00
_cell.angle_gamma   90.00
#
_symmetry.space_group_name_H-M   'P 1'
#
loop_
_entity.id
_entity.type
_entity.pdbx_description
1 polymer ?
#
loop_
_entity_poly.entity_id
_entity_poly.type
_entity_poly.pdbx_seq_one_letter_code
_entity_poly.pdbx_strand_id
1 'polypeptide(L)'
;MPLQLHYIDEIIAARKALHGGGRGAPRLLASNAGSQQAERVGAALNRSCIVLLSAVLQSFVEDVFKAEARHRYQRLNTDPLFETYWKQMKMWGNPSDENVTALFLRIGIPDVFAGLSWQRTPTAAIKKKLRHLNQIRNGIAHGNAHLRVDNANYSLTMAKIENFRNFAEAFGDRFEAHVQGFR
;
A
#
# COMPACT_ATOMS: atom_id res chain seq x y z
N MET A 1 -13.19 -5.93 -7.22
CA MET A 1 -13.43 -4.92 -6.16
C MET A 1 -12.47 -3.76 -6.33
N PRO A 2 -12.92 -2.51 -6.45
CA PRO A 2 -12.02 -1.38 -6.62
C PRO A 2 -11.28 -1.03 -5.32
N LEU A 3 -10.00 -0.69 -5.44
CA LEU A 3 -9.18 -0.18 -4.33
C LEU A 3 -9.69 1.21 -3.89
N GLN A 4 -10.02 1.36 -2.61
CA GLN A 4 -10.61 2.60 -2.07
C GLN A 4 -9.54 3.61 -1.66
N LEU A 5 -9.22 4.57 -2.53
CA LEU A 5 -8.14 5.55 -2.32
C LEU A 5 -8.62 6.94 -1.83
N HIS A 6 -9.92 7.16 -1.67
CA HIS A 6 -10.47 8.50 -1.38
C HIS A 6 -9.91 9.14 -0.12
N TYR A 7 -9.73 8.38 0.98
CA TYR A 7 -9.11 8.92 2.19
C TYR A 7 -7.64 9.30 1.99
N ILE A 8 -6.91 8.60 1.11
CA ILE A 8 -5.53 8.97 0.76
C ILE A 8 -5.55 10.29 -0.04
N ASP A 9 -6.51 10.44 -0.95
CA ASP A 9 -6.68 11.65 -1.75
C ASP A 9 -7.04 12.87 -0.89
N GLU A 10 -7.88 12.69 0.13
CA GLU A 10 -8.19 13.73 1.12
C GLU A 10 -6.95 14.19 1.90
N ILE A 11 -6.11 13.26 2.37
CA ILE A 11 -4.87 13.63 3.08
C ILE A 11 -3.88 14.30 2.13
N ILE A 12 -3.78 13.82 0.88
CA ILE A 12 -2.97 14.45 -0.16
C ILE A 12 -3.44 15.88 -0.43
N ALA A 13 -4.75 16.09 -0.55
CA ALA A 13 -5.35 17.41 -0.76
C ALA A 13 -5.09 18.34 0.43
N ALA A 14 -5.31 17.87 1.66
CA ALA A 14 -5.01 18.61 2.88
C ALA A 14 -3.51 18.99 2.95
N ARG A 15 -2.62 18.05 2.61
CA ARG A 15 -1.18 18.30 2.57
C ARG A 15 -0.80 19.37 1.56
N LYS A 16 -1.40 19.37 0.37
CA LYS A 16 -1.20 20.39 -0.66
C LYS A 16 -1.77 21.74 -0.24
N ALA A 17 -2.95 21.77 0.36
CA ALA A 17 -3.60 22.98 0.84
C ALA A 17 -2.80 23.67 1.96
N LEU A 18 -2.21 22.90 2.89
CA LEU A 18 -1.52 23.46 4.06
C LEU A 18 -0.08 23.90 3.78
N HIS A 19 0.63 23.27 2.82
CA HIS A 19 2.05 23.61 2.57
C HIS A 19 2.45 23.65 1.08
N GLY A 20 1.50 23.74 0.16
CA GLY A 20 1.74 23.80 -1.28
C GLY A 20 2.12 22.46 -1.91
N GLY A 21 1.98 22.38 -3.24
CA GLY A 21 2.23 21.17 -4.04
C GLY A 21 3.59 21.10 -4.74
N GLY A 22 4.40 22.17 -4.71
CA GLY A 22 5.64 22.28 -5.48
C GLY A 22 6.92 22.30 -4.63
N ARG A 23 8.07 22.08 -5.29
CA ARG A 23 9.41 22.30 -4.71
C ARG A 23 9.58 23.81 -4.45
N GLY A 24 9.58 24.23 -3.19
CA GLY A 24 9.71 25.65 -2.82
C GLY A 24 8.41 26.46 -2.70
N ALA A 25 7.24 25.80 -2.67
CA ALA A 25 5.97 26.52 -2.49
C ALA A 25 5.89 27.21 -1.10
N PRO A 26 5.41 28.46 -0.99
CA PRO A 26 5.32 29.18 0.28
C PRO A 26 4.46 28.41 1.29
N ARG A 27 4.97 28.30 2.52
CA ARG A 27 4.24 27.70 3.64
C ARG A 27 3.02 28.56 3.96
N LEU A 28 1.80 28.10 3.65
CA LEU A 28 0.57 28.82 4.03
C LEU A 28 0.39 28.89 5.55
N LEU A 29 0.92 27.91 6.29
CA LEU A 29 1.02 27.97 7.75
C LEU A 29 2.09 28.93 8.29
N ALA A 30 3.02 29.41 7.46
CA ALA A 30 4.08 30.33 7.94
C ALA A 30 3.63 31.78 8.07
N SER A 31 2.39 32.12 7.73
CA SER A 31 1.86 33.44 8.10
C SER A 31 1.65 33.57 9.61
N ASN A 32 1.46 32.46 10.36
CA ASN A 32 1.21 32.50 11.82
C ASN A 32 1.94 31.44 12.68
N ALA A 33 2.56 30.41 12.09
CA ALA A 33 3.30 29.38 12.83
C ALA A 33 4.74 29.23 12.30
N GLY A 34 5.72 29.29 13.20
CA GLY A 34 7.14 29.24 12.86
C GLY A 34 7.52 28.11 11.88
N SER A 35 8.46 28.42 10.99
CA SER A 35 9.01 27.57 9.92
C SER A 35 9.15 26.07 10.24
N GLN A 36 9.65 25.74 11.43
CA GLN A 36 9.90 24.37 11.88
C GLN A 36 8.61 23.58 12.17
N GLN A 37 7.57 24.23 12.70
CA GLN A 37 6.30 23.58 13.01
C GLN A 37 5.57 23.17 11.73
N ALA A 38 5.58 24.04 10.72
CA ALA A 38 5.01 23.75 9.41
C ALA A 38 5.73 22.56 8.73
N GLU A 39 7.05 22.41 8.85
CA GLU A 39 7.76 21.25 8.30
C GLU A 39 7.40 19.95 9.00
N ARG A 40 7.27 19.97 10.33
CA ARG A 40 6.88 18.79 11.12
C ARG A 40 5.49 18.29 10.77
N VAL A 41 4.53 19.20 10.59
CA VAL A 41 3.15 18.85 10.17
C VAL A 41 3.16 18.24 8.76
N GLY A 42 3.90 18.82 7.82
CA GLY A 42 4.00 18.29 6.46
C GLY A 42 4.64 16.90 6.39
N ALA A 43 5.64 16.64 7.24
CA ALA A 43 6.27 15.32 7.36
C ALA A 43 5.35 14.29 8.01
N ALA A 44 4.60 14.69 9.05
CA ALA A 44 3.61 13.84 9.71
C ALA A 44 2.51 13.40 8.74
N LEU A 45 1.95 14.34 7.95
CA LEU A 45 0.93 14.03 6.94
C LEU A 45 1.44 13.04 5.88
N ASN A 46 2.67 13.23 5.38
CA ASN A 46 3.27 12.28 4.44
C ASN A 46 3.39 10.86 5.04
N ARG A 47 3.80 10.76 6.31
CA ARG A 47 3.89 9.47 7.02
C ARG A 47 2.50 8.84 7.19
N SER A 48 1.50 9.63 7.57
CA SER A 48 0.11 9.17 7.68
C SER A 48 -0.42 8.62 6.35
N CYS A 49 -0.11 9.27 5.21
CA CYS A 49 -0.47 8.76 3.89
C CYS A 49 0.09 7.35 3.65
N ILE A 50 1.35 7.09 3.99
CA ILE A 50 1.96 5.76 3.79
C ILE A 50 1.30 4.70 4.67
N VAL A 51 1.04 5.02 5.93
CA VAL A 51 0.38 4.10 6.86
C VAL A 51 -1.01 3.72 6.34
N LEU A 52 -1.80 4.72 5.92
CA LEU A 52 -3.14 4.51 5.40
C LEU A 52 -3.13 3.75 4.06
N LEU A 53 -2.23 4.13 3.14
CA LEU A 53 -2.08 3.45 1.85
C LEU A 53 -1.70 1.98 2.04
N SER A 54 -0.80 1.68 2.97
CA SER A 54 -0.42 0.31 3.32
C SER A 54 -1.60 -0.48 3.89
N ALA A 55 -2.44 0.13 4.73
CA ALA A 55 -3.62 -0.53 5.29
C ALA A 55 -4.68 -0.81 4.21
N VAL A 56 -4.93 0.15 3.32
CA VAL A 56 -5.88 0.01 2.21
C VAL A 56 -5.42 -1.08 1.23
N LEU A 57 -4.14 -1.11 0.86
CA LEU A 57 -3.58 -2.18 0.02
C LEU A 57 -3.66 -3.54 0.70
N GLN A 58 -3.43 -3.61 2.03
CA GLN A 58 -3.58 -4.85 2.78
C GLN A 58 -5.02 -5.38 2.67
N SER A 59 -6.01 -4.54 2.99
CA SER A 59 -7.43 -4.91 2.93
C SER A 59 -7.82 -5.37 1.53
N PHE A 60 -7.41 -4.64 0.49
CA PHE A 60 -7.70 -5.03 -0.89
C PHE A 60 -7.12 -6.39 -1.25
N VAL A 61 -5.85 -6.65 -0.93
CA VAL A 61 -5.24 -7.96 -1.19
C VAL A 61 -5.96 -9.07 -0.43
N GLU A 62 -6.37 -8.82 0.81
CA GLU A 62 -7.18 -9.77 1.60
C GLU A 62 -8.50 -10.09 0.90
N ASP A 63 -9.18 -9.09 0.37
CA ASP A 63 -10.46 -9.27 -0.28
C ASP A 63 -10.30 -10.04 -1.61
N VAL A 64 -9.26 -9.74 -2.41
CA VAL A 64 -8.93 -10.52 -3.61
C VAL A 64 -8.61 -11.97 -3.25
N PHE A 65 -7.81 -12.20 -2.20
CA PHE A 65 -7.50 -13.54 -1.72
C PHE A 65 -8.77 -14.28 -1.29
N LYS A 66 -9.66 -13.65 -0.51
CA LYS A 66 -10.90 -14.28 -0.04
C LYS A 66 -11.78 -14.69 -1.20
N ALA A 67 -11.92 -13.81 -2.21
CA ALA A 67 -12.71 -14.10 -3.40
C ALA A 67 -12.15 -15.32 -4.15
N GLU A 68 -10.83 -15.40 -4.35
CA GLU A 68 -10.21 -16.53 -5.05
C GLU A 68 -10.19 -17.82 -4.21
N ALA A 69 -10.01 -17.72 -2.89
CA ALA A 69 -10.08 -18.86 -1.98
C ALA A 69 -11.48 -19.50 -1.97
N ARG A 70 -12.55 -18.69 -1.94
CA ARG A 70 -13.94 -19.18 -2.06
C ARG A 70 -14.18 -19.87 -3.39
N HIS A 71 -13.63 -19.31 -4.48
CA HIS A 71 -13.74 -19.90 -5.81
C HIS A 71 -13.03 -21.26 -5.90
N ARG A 72 -11.78 -21.36 -5.44
CA ARG A 72 -11.00 -22.63 -5.46
C ARG A 72 -11.59 -23.68 -4.52
N TYR A 73 -12.02 -23.29 -3.33
CA TYR A 73 -12.55 -24.20 -2.33
C TYR A 73 -14.07 -24.12 -2.28
N GLN A 74 -14.75 -24.60 -3.33
CA GLN A 74 -16.22 -24.61 -3.39
C GLN A 74 -16.88 -25.35 -2.21
N ARG A 75 -16.19 -26.34 -1.63
CA ARG A 75 -16.64 -27.05 -0.42
C ARG A 75 -16.58 -26.20 0.86
N LEU A 76 -15.76 -25.15 0.86
CA LEU A 76 -15.70 -24.13 1.92
C LEU A 76 -16.67 -22.97 1.66
N ASN A 77 -17.49 -23.01 0.61
CA ASN A 77 -18.36 -21.89 0.22
C ASN A 77 -19.60 -21.70 1.11
N THR A 78 -19.64 -22.34 2.27
CA THR A 78 -20.56 -21.94 3.34
C THR A 78 -19.85 -20.89 4.19
N ASP A 79 -20.50 -19.74 4.42
CA ASP A 79 -19.88 -18.64 5.18
C ASP A 79 -19.28 -19.09 6.53
N PRO A 80 -19.90 -19.96 7.35
CA PRO A 80 -19.33 -20.37 8.64
C PRO A 80 -18.00 -21.14 8.54
N LEU A 81 -17.87 -22.04 7.56
CA LEU A 81 -16.64 -22.80 7.34
C LEU A 81 -15.55 -21.90 6.75
N PHE A 82 -15.91 -21.02 5.82
CA PHE A 82 -14.98 -20.06 5.25
C PHE A 82 -14.43 -19.10 6.31
N GLU A 83 -15.30 -18.57 7.18
CA GLU A 83 -14.86 -17.69 8.27
C GLU A 83 -13.94 -18.42 9.25
N THR A 84 -14.20 -19.69 9.52
CA THR A 84 -13.30 -20.52 10.36
C THR A 84 -11.94 -20.71 9.68
N TYR A 85 -11.93 -21.04 8.39
CA TYR A 85 -10.71 -21.11 7.58
C TYR A 85 -9.94 -19.79 7.57
N TRP A 86 -10.64 -18.67 7.33
CA TRP A 86 -10.06 -17.33 7.29
C TRP A 86 -9.46 -16.94 8.66
N LYS A 87 -10.13 -17.27 9.77
CA LYS A 87 -9.60 -17.03 11.12
C LYS A 87 -8.29 -17.77 11.41
N GLN A 88 -8.03 -18.91 10.75
CA GLN A 88 -6.74 -19.61 10.86
C GLN A 88 -5.62 -18.86 10.13
N MET A 89 -5.97 -17.96 9.21
CA MET A 89 -5.03 -17.11 8.51
C MET A 89 -4.64 -15.93 9.41
N LYS A 90 -3.84 -16.20 10.46
CA LYS A 90 -3.20 -15.16 11.29
C LYS A 90 -2.64 -14.04 10.42
N MET A 91 -2.71 -12.80 10.92
CA MET A 91 -2.23 -11.56 10.27
C MET A 91 -1.06 -11.83 9.32
N TRP A 92 -1.33 -11.89 8.02
CA TRP A 92 -0.35 -12.22 6.99
C TRP A 92 0.67 -11.09 6.77
N GLY A 93 0.50 -9.97 7.48
CA GLY A 93 1.41 -8.85 7.56
C GLY A 93 1.02 -7.70 6.64
N ASN A 94 1.88 -6.69 6.58
CA ASN A 94 1.72 -5.58 5.64
C ASN A 94 1.95 -6.07 4.19
N PRO A 95 1.42 -5.35 3.17
CA PRO A 95 1.53 -5.75 1.78
C PRO A 95 2.95 -5.57 1.24
N SER A 96 3.82 -6.55 1.46
CA SER A 96 5.07 -6.76 0.72
C SER A 96 4.92 -7.87 -0.30
N ASP A 97 5.81 -7.94 -1.28
CA ASP A 97 5.81 -9.04 -2.25
C ASP A 97 5.93 -10.41 -1.58
N GLU A 98 6.76 -10.55 -0.55
CA GLU A 98 6.92 -11.81 0.18
C GLU A 98 5.64 -12.20 0.93
N ASN A 99 5.02 -11.25 1.63
CA ASN A 99 3.78 -11.49 2.39
C ASN A 99 2.60 -11.82 1.46
N VAL A 100 2.44 -11.09 0.36
CA VAL A 100 1.40 -11.36 -0.63
C VAL A 100 1.60 -12.74 -1.26
N THR A 101 2.83 -13.08 -1.65
CA THR A 101 3.15 -14.42 -2.19
C THR A 101 2.85 -15.51 -1.17
N ALA A 102 3.25 -15.33 0.09
CA ALA A 102 3.01 -16.30 1.16
C ALA A 102 1.52 -16.49 1.47
N LEU A 103 0.71 -15.44 1.34
CA LEU A 103 -0.75 -15.53 1.47
C LEU A 103 -1.35 -16.39 0.34
N PHE A 104 -1.02 -16.08 -0.91
CA PHE A 104 -1.56 -16.78 -2.08
C PHE A 104 -1.04 -18.21 -2.25
N LEU A 105 0.15 -18.52 -1.72
CA LEU A 105 0.64 -19.89 -1.64
C LEU A 105 -0.31 -20.80 -0.86
N ARG A 106 -1.05 -20.28 0.13
CA ARG A 106 -2.02 -21.04 0.94
C ARG A 106 -3.21 -21.57 0.16
N ILE A 107 -3.49 -20.98 -1.00
CA ILE A 107 -4.50 -21.48 -1.94
C ILE A 107 -3.88 -22.21 -3.13
N GLY A 108 -2.56 -22.41 -3.16
CA GLY A 108 -1.84 -23.10 -4.23
C GLY A 108 -1.43 -22.20 -5.40
N ILE A 109 -1.20 -20.90 -5.17
CA ILE A 109 -0.63 -19.99 -6.17
C ILE A 109 0.80 -19.65 -5.76
N PRO A 110 1.84 -20.30 -6.33
CA PRO A 110 3.22 -20.19 -5.83
C PRO A 110 3.91 -18.86 -6.15
N ASP A 111 3.61 -18.22 -7.28
CA ASP A 111 4.05 -16.85 -7.59
C ASP A 111 2.87 -16.05 -8.16
N VAL A 112 2.11 -15.42 -7.26
CA VAL A 112 0.91 -14.62 -7.62
C VAL A 112 1.23 -13.37 -8.44
N PHE A 113 2.50 -13.02 -8.59
CA PHE A 113 2.92 -11.90 -9.43
C PHE A 113 3.44 -12.35 -10.80
N ALA A 114 3.57 -13.66 -11.06
CA ALA A 114 4.15 -14.17 -12.29
C ALA A 114 3.34 -13.71 -13.51
N GLY A 115 3.95 -12.89 -14.37
CA GLY A 115 3.29 -12.31 -15.53
C GLY A 115 2.52 -11.01 -15.26
N LEU A 116 2.37 -10.58 -14.00
CA LEU A 116 1.80 -9.28 -13.67
C LEU A 116 2.76 -8.17 -14.11
N SER A 117 2.34 -7.38 -15.08
CA SER A 117 3.09 -6.21 -15.55
C SER A 117 2.16 -5.22 -16.24
N TRP A 118 2.62 -3.97 -16.37
CA TRP A 118 1.98 -2.98 -17.21
C TRP A 118 3.02 -2.00 -17.74
N GLN A 119 2.58 -1.01 -18.53
CA GLN A 119 3.45 -0.06 -19.21
C GLN A 119 4.54 0.48 -18.28
N ARG A 120 5.80 0.24 -18.65
CA ARG A 120 7.02 0.65 -17.92
C ARG A 120 7.12 0.15 -16.48
N THR A 121 6.31 -0.84 -16.09
CA THR A 121 6.29 -1.42 -14.75
C THR A 121 6.34 -2.95 -14.85
N PRO A 122 7.54 -3.54 -15.02
CA PRO A 122 7.70 -4.99 -15.02
C PRO A 122 7.43 -5.58 -13.63
N THR A 123 7.19 -6.89 -13.54
CA THR A 123 6.91 -7.61 -12.28
C THR A 123 7.92 -7.30 -11.18
N ALA A 124 9.21 -7.27 -11.51
CA ALA A 124 10.26 -6.95 -10.54
C ALA A 124 10.11 -5.53 -9.93
N ALA A 125 9.63 -4.56 -10.71
CA ALA A 125 9.38 -3.20 -10.23
C ALA A 125 8.16 -3.14 -9.30
N ILE A 126 7.12 -3.96 -9.56
CA ILE A 126 5.95 -4.10 -8.69
C ILE A 126 6.38 -4.67 -7.34
N LYS A 127 7.09 -5.80 -7.36
CA LYS A 127 7.61 -6.45 -6.15
C LYS A 127 8.45 -5.48 -5.32
N LYS A 128 9.39 -4.78 -5.97
CA LYS A 128 10.22 -3.75 -5.34
C LYS A 128 9.40 -2.62 -4.72
N LYS A 129 8.37 -2.12 -5.38
CA LYS A 129 7.50 -1.05 -4.85
C LYS A 129 6.71 -1.49 -3.61
N LEU A 130 6.17 -2.71 -3.59
CA LEU A 130 5.50 -3.27 -2.41
C LEU A 130 6.48 -3.43 -1.25
N ARG A 131 7.68 -3.95 -1.50
CA ARG A 131 8.75 -4.04 -0.50
C ARG A 131 9.11 -2.67 0.08
N HIS A 132 9.31 -1.66 -0.78
CA HIS A 132 9.62 -0.30 -0.36
C HIS A 132 8.51 0.28 0.52
N LEU A 133 7.24 0.10 0.13
CA LEU A 133 6.10 0.55 0.92
C LEU A 133 6.11 -0.09 2.31
N ASN A 134 6.32 -1.40 2.40
CA ASN A 134 6.42 -2.12 3.67
C ASN A 134 7.59 -1.61 4.55
N GLN A 135 8.78 -1.44 3.98
CA GLN A 135 9.95 -0.90 4.69
C GLN A 135 9.67 0.50 5.27
N ILE A 136 9.07 1.38 4.47
CA ILE A 136 8.71 2.74 4.90
C ILE A 136 7.67 2.69 6.02
N ARG A 137 6.58 1.91 5.84
CA ARG A 137 5.53 1.76 6.85
C ARG A 137 6.08 1.23 8.17
N ASN A 138 6.93 0.20 8.13
CA ASN A 138 7.55 -0.34 9.34
C ASN A 138 8.45 0.68 10.02
N GLY A 139 9.25 1.43 9.26
CA GLY A 139 10.04 2.54 9.79
C GLY A 139 9.18 3.59 10.50
N ILE A 140 8.01 3.92 9.94
CA ILE A 140 7.05 4.83 10.58
C ILE A 140 6.46 4.22 11.84
N ALA A 141 6.01 2.97 11.79
CA ALA A 141 5.38 2.28 12.92
C ALA A 141 6.33 2.10 14.12
N HIS A 142 7.64 1.95 13.87
CA HIS A 142 8.66 1.90 14.92
C HIS A 142 9.11 3.29 15.40
N GLY A 143 8.53 4.38 14.89
CA GLY A 143 8.86 5.74 15.31
C GLY A 143 10.20 6.24 14.79
N ASN A 144 10.76 5.65 13.73
CA ASN A 144 12.08 6.02 13.22
C ASN A 144 12.09 7.47 12.72
N ALA A 145 12.98 8.29 13.28
CA ALA A 145 13.18 9.66 12.85
C ALA A 145 13.65 9.73 11.38
N HIS A 146 14.53 8.81 10.98
CA HIS A 146 15.04 8.67 9.62
C HIS A 146 14.54 7.37 9.00
N LEU A 147 13.84 7.49 7.88
CA LEU A 147 13.34 6.34 7.14
C LEU A 147 14.47 5.74 6.30
N ARG A 148 14.48 4.42 6.18
CA ARG A 148 15.44 3.69 5.35
C ARG A 148 14.72 2.78 4.38
N VAL A 149 15.22 2.72 3.15
CA VAL A 149 14.74 1.83 2.08
C VAL A 149 15.97 1.22 1.43
N ASP A 150 15.99 -0.11 1.27
CA ASP A 150 17.16 -0.85 0.75
C ASP A 150 18.48 -0.42 1.42
N ASN A 151 18.47 -0.31 2.76
CA ASN A 151 19.60 0.15 3.58
C ASN A 151 20.10 1.59 3.32
N ALA A 152 19.40 2.40 2.51
CA ALA A 152 19.74 3.80 2.26
C ALA A 152 18.77 4.76 2.96
N ASN A 153 19.25 5.95 3.31
CA ASN A 153 18.40 7.02 3.84
C ASN A 153 17.33 7.41 2.81
N TYR A 154 16.08 7.50 3.26
CA TYR A 154 14.94 7.77 2.40
C TYR A 154 14.19 9.02 2.84
N SER A 155 14.21 10.06 1.99
CA SER A 155 13.36 11.24 2.17
C SER A 155 11.97 10.99 1.61
N LEU A 156 10.93 11.07 2.45
CA LEU A 156 9.54 10.88 2.07
C LEU A 156 8.90 12.21 1.64
N THR A 157 8.97 12.50 0.35
CA THR A 157 8.46 13.74 -0.26
C THR A 157 7.02 13.56 -0.78
N MET A 158 6.33 14.67 -1.05
CA MET A 158 4.98 14.64 -1.62
C MET A 158 4.92 13.89 -2.95
N ALA A 159 5.86 14.15 -3.86
CA ALA A 159 5.93 13.46 -5.15
C ALA A 159 6.07 11.94 -5.01
N LYS A 160 6.75 11.47 -3.95
CA LYS A 160 6.86 10.04 -3.65
C LYS A 160 5.54 9.47 -3.12
N ILE A 161 4.79 10.23 -2.32
CA ILE A 161 3.43 9.84 -1.89
C ILE A 161 2.51 9.68 -3.10
N GLU A 162 2.49 10.65 -4.01
CA GLU A 162 1.69 10.58 -5.25
C GLU A 162 2.11 9.39 -6.12
N ASN A 163 3.42 9.13 -6.21
CA ASN A 163 3.92 7.97 -6.95
C ASN A 163 3.47 6.63 -6.35
N PHE A 164 3.40 6.53 -5.02
CA PHE A 164 2.85 5.35 -4.35
C PHE A 164 1.33 5.24 -4.51
N ARG A 165 0.59 6.36 -4.44
CA ARG A 165 -0.86 6.40 -4.68
C ARG A 165 -1.19 5.93 -6.09
N ASN A 166 -0.54 6.48 -7.11
CA ASN A 166 -0.75 6.09 -8.52
C ASN A 166 -0.36 4.64 -8.77
N PHE A 167 0.70 4.15 -8.10
CA PHE A 167 1.05 2.74 -8.14
C PHE A 167 -0.06 1.86 -7.54
N ALA A 168 -0.59 2.24 -6.39
CA ALA A 168 -1.63 1.49 -5.71
C ALA A 168 -2.91 1.41 -6.55
N GLU A 169 -3.33 2.52 -7.17
CA GLU A 169 -4.44 2.54 -8.13
C GLU A 169 -4.20 1.56 -9.28
N ALA A 170 -3.07 1.70 -9.98
CA ALA A 170 -2.74 0.85 -11.12
C ALA A 170 -2.64 -0.63 -10.73
N PHE A 171 -2.15 -0.92 -9.52
CA PHE A 171 -2.11 -2.25 -8.94
C PHE A 171 -3.53 -2.78 -8.67
N GLY A 172 -4.40 -1.97 -8.04
CA GLY A 172 -5.79 -2.30 -7.77
C GLY A 172 -6.59 -2.65 -9.03
N ASP A 173 -6.39 -1.88 -10.10
CA ASP A 173 -7.07 -2.10 -11.40
C ASP A 173 -6.71 -3.42 -12.08
N ARG A 174 -5.57 -4.02 -11.73
CA ARG A 174 -4.96 -5.12 -12.49
C ARG A 174 -4.81 -6.40 -11.68
N PHE A 175 -4.53 -6.28 -10.38
CA PHE A 175 -4.13 -7.40 -9.55
C PHE A 175 -5.25 -8.45 -9.41
N GLU A 176 -6.49 -8.02 -9.21
CA GLU A 176 -7.62 -8.94 -9.11
C GLU A 176 -7.82 -9.74 -10.40
N ALA A 177 -7.88 -9.06 -11.56
CA ALA A 177 -8.02 -9.71 -12.85
C ALA A 177 -6.84 -10.67 -13.14
N HIS A 178 -5.63 -10.28 -12.72
CA HIS A 178 -4.45 -11.13 -12.83
C HIS A 178 -4.57 -12.40 -11.97
N VAL A 179 -4.99 -12.27 -10.72
CA VAL A 179 -5.22 -13.40 -9.80
C VAL A 179 -6.26 -14.36 -10.37
N GLN A 180 -7.33 -13.83 -10.96
CA GLN A 180 -8.36 -14.64 -11.61
C GLN A 180 -7.85 -15.40 -12.84
N GLY A 181 -6.73 -14.98 -13.43
CA GLY A 181 -6.05 -15.69 -14.52
C GLY A 181 -5.32 -16.97 -14.11
N PHE A 182 -5.17 -17.26 -12.81
CA PHE A 182 -4.61 -18.52 -12.29
C PHE A 182 -5.67 -19.64 -12.16
N ARG A 183 -6.85 -19.43 -12.73
CA ARG A 183 -7.94 -20.41 -12.79
C ARG A 183 -7.69 -21.45 -13.86
#